data_AF-A0A7K6MW86-F1
#
_entry.id   AF-A0A7K6MW86-F1
#
_cell.length_a   1.000
_cell.length_b   1.000
_cell.length_c   1.000
_cell.angle_alpha   90.00
_cell.angle_beta   90.00
_cell.angle_gamma   90.00
#
_symmetry.space_group_name_H-M   'P 1'
#
loop_
_entity.id
_entity.type
_entity.pdbx_description
1 polymer ?
#
loop_
_entity_poly.entity_id
_entity_poly.type
_entity_poly.pdbx_seq_one_letter_code
_entity_poly.pdbx_strand_id
1 'polypeptide(L)'
;MKNKTTFLPREGEAQPSRCPDNSAFKQQRLPAWKPQLTIASVLSSFFLIGAFCLAVGVCLVLSANSVREVQIDYSDKCSDCSKLRENSSNWNKECHCSVNFTLKEDILGDVFMYYGLQNFYQNHRRYVTSRSDAQLLGRNVNIQRSYCAPFSTYRNGTPMAPCGAIANSMFNDTIDLFYSRNSSVIQVPLLKTGNSWWTDKNVKFRNPESYNLSSAFAG
;
A
#
# COMPACT_ATOMS: atom_id res chain seq x y z
N MET A 1 -32.91 -41.13 28.83
CA MET A 1 -33.98 -40.82 29.80
C MET A 1 -33.35 -40.38 31.12
N LYS A 2 -33.31 -39.08 31.41
CA LYS A 2 -33.03 -38.55 32.76
C LYS A 2 -34.06 -37.45 33.02
N ASN A 3 -34.91 -37.66 34.01
CA ASN A 3 -36.01 -36.77 34.38
C ASN A 3 -35.48 -35.38 34.73
N LYS A 4 -35.92 -34.36 33.97
CA LYS A 4 -35.77 -32.95 34.32
C LYS A 4 -36.94 -32.58 35.21
N THR A 5 -36.72 -32.54 36.52
CA THR A 5 -37.69 -32.00 37.48
C THR A 5 -37.56 -30.48 37.45
N THR A 6 -38.44 -29.81 36.72
CA THR A 6 -38.55 -28.35 36.70
C THR A 6 -39.20 -27.91 38.02
N PHE A 7 -38.40 -27.37 38.94
CA PHE A 7 -38.91 -26.74 40.16
C PHE A 7 -39.50 -25.37 39.80
N LEU A 8 -40.83 -25.24 39.92
CA LEU A 8 -41.50 -23.94 39.96
C LEU A 8 -41.30 -23.30 41.34
N PRO A 9 -41.04 -21.98 41.44
CA PRO A 9 -40.86 -21.34 42.74
C PRO A 9 -42.20 -21.23 43.47
N ARG A 10 -42.21 -21.58 44.76
CA ARG A 10 -43.33 -21.26 45.65
C ARG A 10 -43.37 -19.75 45.85
N GLU A 11 -44.48 -19.12 45.47
CA GLU A 11 -44.81 -17.75 45.86
C GLU A 11 -44.92 -17.69 47.39
N GLY A 12 -44.07 -16.86 48.03
CA GLY A 12 -44.34 -16.40 49.41
C GLY A 12 -43.18 -16.38 50.41
N GLU A 13 -41.97 -16.87 50.12
CA GLU A 13 -40.84 -16.73 51.06
C GLU A 13 -40.00 -15.48 50.76
N ALA A 14 -40.04 -14.50 51.66
CA ALA A 14 -39.20 -13.31 51.61
C ALA A 14 -37.72 -13.72 51.68
N GLN A 15 -36.98 -13.50 50.58
CA GLN A 15 -35.53 -13.76 50.54
C GLN A 15 -34.81 -12.89 51.58
N PRO A 16 -33.88 -13.45 52.38
CA PRO A 16 -33.11 -12.68 53.35
C PRO A 16 -32.30 -11.59 52.65
N SER A 17 -32.28 -10.36 53.20
CA SER A 17 -31.71 -9.16 52.54
C SER A 17 -30.21 -9.22 52.22
N ARG A 18 -29.50 -10.21 52.77
CA ARG A 18 -28.07 -10.46 52.55
C ARG A 18 -27.78 -11.71 51.71
N CYS A 19 -28.81 -12.39 51.19
CA CYS A 19 -28.59 -13.55 50.34
C CYS A 19 -28.10 -13.12 48.95
N PRO A 20 -26.97 -13.65 48.47
CA PRO A 20 -26.53 -13.38 47.12
C PRO A 20 -27.51 -13.95 46.10
N ASP A 21 -27.75 -13.19 45.05
CA ASP A 21 -28.61 -13.58 43.93
C ASP A 21 -28.10 -14.87 43.27
N ASN A 22 -29.00 -15.84 43.10
CA ASN A 22 -28.70 -17.22 42.68
C ASN A 22 -28.72 -17.41 41.16
N SER A 23 -28.51 -16.34 40.39
CA SER A 23 -28.36 -16.43 38.94
C SER A 23 -27.06 -17.16 38.54
N ALA A 24 -27.12 -17.91 37.43
CA ALA A 24 -25.99 -18.72 36.94
C ALA A 24 -24.73 -17.89 36.65
N PHE A 25 -24.89 -16.62 36.28
CA PHE A 25 -23.81 -15.67 36.08
C PHE A 25 -23.11 -15.29 37.40
N LYS A 26 -23.88 -14.83 38.40
CA LYS A 26 -23.32 -14.42 39.71
C LYS A 26 -22.74 -15.58 40.51
N GLN A 27 -23.28 -16.78 40.30
CA GLN A 27 -22.79 -18.01 40.94
C GLN A 27 -21.68 -18.72 40.14
N GLN A 28 -21.24 -18.14 39.00
CA GLN A 28 -20.19 -18.70 38.13
C GLN A 28 -20.48 -20.14 37.65
N ARG A 29 -21.76 -20.45 37.43
CA ARG A 29 -22.24 -21.77 36.93
C ARG A 29 -22.69 -21.72 35.48
N LEU A 30 -22.21 -20.72 34.73
CA LEU A 30 -22.48 -20.68 33.31
C LEU A 30 -21.92 -21.94 32.62
N PRO A 31 -22.64 -22.50 31.63
CA PRO A 31 -22.12 -23.60 30.85
C PRO A 31 -20.86 -23.12 30.12
N ALA A 32 -19.74 -23.74 30.42
CA ALA A 32 -18.45 -23.43 29.82
C ALA A 32 -17.90 -24.67 29.14
N TRP A 33 -17.39 -24.50 27.92
CA TRP A 33 -16.56 -25.52 27.28
C TRP A 33 -15.16 -25.44 27.88
N LYS A 34 -14.68 -26.55 28.43
CA LYS A 34 -13.35 -26.66 29.04
C LYS A 34 -12.53 -27.68 28.23
N PRO A 35 -11.90 -27.26 27.12
CA PRO A 35 -11.09 -28.17 26.33
C PRO A 35 -9.90 -28.64 27.16
N GLN A 36 -9.74 -29.96 27.29
CA GLN A 36 -8.54 -30.55 27.87
C GLN A 36 -7.58 -30.90 26.74
N LEU A 37 -6.46 -30.19 26.67
CA LEU A 37 -5.42 -30.40 25.66
C LEU A 37 -4.62 -31.65 26.02
N THR A 38 -5.04 -32.80 25.48
CA THR A 38 -4.30 -34.06 25.59
C THR A 38 -3.25 -34.15 24.48
N ILE A 39 -2.18 -34.92 24.74
CA ILE A 39 -1.09 -35.13 23.78
C ILE A 39 -1.62 -35.60 22.42
N ALA A 40 -2.58 -36.53 22.40
CA ALA A 40 -3.17 -37.04 21.17
C ALA A 40 -3.95 -35.95 20.39
N SER A 41 -4.74 -35.12 21.09
CA SER A 41 -5.49 -34.03 20.44
C SER A 41 -4.56 -32.98 19.86
N VAL A 42 -3.49 -32.64 20.58
CA VAL A 42 -2.51 -31.64 20.14
C VAL A 42 -1.73 -32.18 18.94
N LEU A 43 -1.22 -33.42 19.02
CA LEU A 43 -0.47 -34.05 17.95
C LEU A 43 -1.29 -34.16 16.66
N SER A 44 -2.56 -34.60 16.76
CA SER A 44 -3.46 -34.66 15.60
C SER A 44 -3.69 -33.29 14.96
N SER A 45 -3.90 -32.24 15.78
CA SER A 45 -4.08 -30.88 15.28
C SER A 45 -2.84 -30.37 14.53
N PHE A 46 -1.63 -30.65 15.03
CA PHE A 46 -0.38 -30.27 14.37
C PHE A 46 -0.21 -30.97 13.02
N PHE A 47 -0.53 -32.26 12.91
CA PHE A 47 -0.45 -32.96 11.63
C PHE A 47 -1.43 -32.40 10.59
N LEU A 48 -2.66 -32.06 11.00
CA LEU A 48 -3.66 -31.48 10.11
C LEU A 48 -3.26 -30.09 9.62
N ILE A 49 -2.83 -29.23 10.55
CA ILE A 49 -2.37 -27.88 10.20
C ILE A 49 -1.10 -27.96 9.35
N GLY A 50 -0.18 -28.86 9.67
CA GLY A 50 1.05 -29.08 8.91
C GLY A 50 0.78 -29.52 7.48
N ALA A 51 -0.11 -30.51 7.28
CA ALA A 51 -0.52 -30.96 5.95
C ALA A 51 -1.21 -29.85 5.15
N PHE A 52 -2.08 -29.07 5.78
CA PHE A 52 -2.72 -27.91 5.16
C PHE A 52 -1.70 -26.85 4.75
N CYS A 53 -0.82 -26.44 5.65
CA CYS A 53 0.23 -25.46 5.37
C CYS A 53 1.20 -25.96 4.27
N LEU A 54 1.51 -27.25 4.23
CA LEU A 54 2.34 -27.84 3.18
C LEU A 54 1.65 -27.74 1.83
N ALA A 55 0.36 -28.13 1.74
CA ALA A 55 -0.40 -28.04 0.50
C ALA A 55 -0.49 -26.58 0.00
N VAL A 56 -0.85 -25.65 0.88
CA VAL A 56 -0.89 -24.21 0.56
C VAL A 56 0.49 -23.69 0.14
N GLY A 57 1.55 -24.07 0.86
CA GLY A 57 2.92 -23.67 0.55
C GLY A 57 3.37 -24.14 -0.84
N VAL A 58 3.10 -25.39 -1.20
CA VAL A 58 3.38 -25.92 -2.54
C VAL A 58 2.62 -25.13 -3.61
N CYS A 59 1.32 -24.90 -3.42
CA CYS A 59 0.52 -24.10 -4.34
C CYS A 59 1.09 -22.69 -4.52
N LEU A 60 1.43 -22.00 -3.43
CA LEU A 60 1.99 -20.64 -3.48
C LEU A 60 3.33 -20.59 -4.20
N VAL A 61 4.22 -21.57 -3.98
CA VAL A 61 5.53 -21.63 -4.65
C VAL A 61 5.35 -21.86 -6.16
N LEU A 62 4.45 -22.75 -6.56
CA LEU A 62 4.16 -22.98 -7.98
C LEU A 62 3.58 -21.73 -8.64
N SER A 63 2.65 -21.04 -7.98
CA SER A 63 2.10 -19.77 -8.47
C SER A 63 3.15 -18.68 -8.57
N ALA A 64 4.01 -18.52 -7.56
CA ALA A 64 5.08 -17.52 -7.56
C ALA A 64 6.10 -17.76 -8.69
N ASN A 65 6.49 -19.01 -8.91
CA ASN A 65 7.44 -19.37 -9.97
C ASN A 65 6.86 -19.28 -11.39
N SER A 66 5.53 -19.19 -11.53
CA SER A 66 4.87 -19.00 -12.83
C SER A 66 4.94 -17.56 -13.33
N VAL A 67 5.14 -16.60 -12.41
CA VAL A 67 5.28 -15.19 -12.76
C VAL A 67 6.62 -14.97 -13.45
N ARG A 68 6.59 -14.26 -14.59
CA ARG A 68 7.78 -13.88 -15.35
C ARG A 68 8.11 -12.41 -15.10
N GLU A 69 9.34 -12.16 -14.68
CA GLU A 69 9.85 -10.82 -14.40
C GLU A 69 11.17 -10.59 -15.14
N VAL A 70 11.34 -9.37 -15.67
CA VAL A 70 12.60 -8.91 -16.24
C VAL A 70 12.98 -7.61 -15.57
N GLN A 71 14.07 -7.65 -14.82
CA GLN A 71 14.61 -6.48 -14.12
C GLN A 71 15.81 -5.94 -14.88
N ILE A 72 15.82 -4.63 -15.13
CA ILE A 72 16.89 -3.94 -15.83
C ILE A 72 17.35 -2.77 -14.97
N ASP A 73 18.60 -2.84 -14.50
CA ASP A 73 19.25 -1.67 -13.92
C ASP A 73 19.80 -0.79 -15.04
N TYR A 74 19.22 0.40 -15.17
CA TYR A 74 19.64 1.41 -16.15
C TYR A 74 20.59 2.44 -15.54
N SER A 75 20.85 2.43 -14.24
CA SER A 75 21.70 3.42 -13.56
C SER A 75 23.15 3.35 -14.06
N ASP A 76 23.69 2.14 -14.14
CA ASP A 76 25.06 1.88 -14.62
C ASP A 76 25.16 2.06 -16.14
N LYS A 77 24.14 1.57 -16.87
CA LYS A 77 24.10 1.64 -18.33
C LYS A 77 23.90 3.06 -18.85
N CYS A 78 23.26 3.92 -18.05
CA CYS A 78 23.03 5.33 -18.32
C CYS A 78 23.90 6.23 -17.42
N SER A 79 25.13 5.81 -17.14
CA SER A 79 26.01 6.49 -16.18
C SER A 79 26.28 7.97 -16.52
N ASP A 80 26.30 8.35 -17.80
CA ASP A 80 26.46 9.75 -18.21
C ASP A 80 25.29 10.63 -17.75
N CYS A 81 24.06 10.12 -17.89
CA CYS A 81 22.88 10.79 -17.36
C CYS A 81 22.89 10.80 -15.83
N SER A 82 23.30 9.71 -15.19
CA SER A 82 23.41 9.64 -13.72
C SER A 82 24.39 10.69 -13.17
N LYS A 83 25.60 10.77 -13.76
CA LYS A 83 26.63 11.77 -13.42
C LYS A 83 26.14 13.20 -13.65
N LEU A 84 25.38 13.43 -14.72
CA LEU A 84 24.78 14.74 -14.98
C LEU A 84 23.86 15.19 -13.83
N ARG A 85 23.14 14.24 -13.20
CA ARG A 85 22.19 14.48 -12.11
C ARG A 85 22.83 14.60 -10.73
N GLU A 86 24.10 14.22 -10.54
CA GLU A 86 24.83 14.48 -9.29
C GLU A 86 24.87 15.99 -8.97
N ASN A 87 24.94 16.83 -10.01
CA ASN A 87 24.76 18.27 -9.87
C ASN A 87 23.30 18.67 -10.04
N SER A 88 22.64 19.00 -8.93
CA SER A 88 21.25 19.48 -8.89
C SER A 88 20.95 20.68 -9.79
N SER A 89 21.96 21.47 -10.18
CA SER A 89 21.78 22.61 -11.10
C SER A 89 21.40 22.17 -12.52
N ASN A 90 21.72 20.92 -12.89
CA ASN A 90 21.40 20.36 -14.20
C ASN A 90 19.99 19.76 -14.27
N TRP A 91 19.11 20.00 -13.29
CA TRP A 91 17.77 19.39 -13.24
C TRP A 91 16.95 19.59 -14.53
N ASN A 92 17.16 20.69 -15.25
CA ASN A 92 16.45 21.02 -16.50
C ASN A 92 17.12 20.49 -17.77
N LYS A 93 18.33 19.93 -17.70
CA LYS A 93 19.02 19.41 -18.88
C LYS A 93 18.43 18.07 -19.28
N GLU A 94 18.06 17.93 -20.54
CA GLU A 94 17.61 16.67 -21.11
C GLU A 94 18.80 15.73 -21.29
N CYS A 95 18.61 14.45 -20.99
CA CYS A 95 19.60 13.41 -21.20
C CYS A 95 18.86 12.15 -21.66
N HIS A 96 19.27 11.63 -22.80
CA HIS A 96 18.69 10.42 -23.39
C HIS A 96 19.66 9.26 -23.24
N CYS A 97 19.14 8.11 -22.86
CA CYS A 97 19.89 6.87 -22.76
C CYS A 97 19.03 5.72 -23.28
N SER A 98 19.66 4.78 -23.97
CA SER A 98 19.01 3.60 -24.52
C SER A 98 19.65 2.35 -23.95
N VAL A 99 18.82 1.47 -23.39
CA VAL A 99 19.26 0.19 -22.84
C VAL A 99 18.66 -0.95 -23.64
N ASN A 100 19.52 -1.71 -24.30
CA ASN A 100 19.12 -2.91 -25.02
C ASN A 100 19.03 -4.09 -24.05
N PHE A 101 17.97 -4.89 -24.19
CA PHE A 101 17.77 -6.13 -23.47
C PHE A 101 17.05 -7.14 -24.36
N THR A 102 17.14 -8.42 -24.00
CA THR A 102 16.49 -9.51 -24.72
C THR A 102 15.58 -10.28 -23.76
N LEU A 103 14.38 -10.64 -24.24
CA LEU A 103 13.47 -11.53 -23.55
C LEU A 103 13.86 -12.97 -23.92
N LYS A 104 14.15 -13.81 -22.92
CA LYS A 104 14.49 -15.22 -23.13
C LYS A 104 13.26 -16.08 -23.43
N GLU A 105 12.12 -15.69 -22.85
CA GLU A 105 10.83 -16.34 -22.97
C GLU A 105 9.76 -15.27 -23.18
N ASP A 106 8.65 -15.66 -23.79
CA ASP A 106 7.50 -14.78 -23.98
C ASP A 106 6.77 -14.55 -22.65
N ILE A 107 6.39 -13.30 -22.38
CA ILE A 107 5.58 -12.93 -21.20
C ILE A 107 4.12 -12.99 -21.62
N LEU A 108 3.37 -13.94 -21.05
CA LEU A 108 1.96 -14.16 -21.36
C LEU A 108 1.05 -13.39 -20.38
N GLY A 109 -0.07 -12.87 -20.90
CA GLY A 109 -1.06 -12.13 -20.11
C GLY A 109 -0.80 -10.62 -20.04
N ASP A 110 -1.34 -9.98 -19.01
CA ASP A 110 -1.18 -8.54 -18.80
C ASP A 110 0.21 -8.22 -18.26
N VAL A 111 0.92 -7.33 -18.96
CA VAL A 111 2.27 -6.92 -18.62
C VAL A 111 2.22 -5.58 -17.87
N PHE A 112 2.85 -5.55 -16.71
CA PHE A 112 2.99 -4.34 -15.89
C PHE A 112 4.45 -3.89 -15.89
N MET A 113 4.64 -2.59 -16.08
CA MET A 113 5.95 -1.98 -16.00
C MET A 113 6.08 -1.21 -14.69
N TYR A 114 7.14 -1.50 -13.93
CA TYR A 114 7.47 -0.83 -12.68
C TYR A 114 8.84 -0.19 -12.78
N TYR A 115 9.01 0.96 -12.10
CA TYR A 115 10.32 1.53 -11.84
C TYR A 115 10.69 1.25 -10.37
N GLY A 116 11.93 0.85 -10.14
CA GLY A 116 12.47 0.57 -8.82
C GLY A 116 13.50 1.61 -8.42
N LEU A 117 13.41 2.10 -7.18
CA LEU A 117 14.41 3.00 -6.59
C LEU A 117 15.10 2.28 -5.43
N GLN A 118 16.43 2.31 -5.43
CA GLN A 118 17.24 1.81 -4.32
C GLN A 118 17.81 2.99 -3.52
N ASN A 119 18.09 2.75 -2.23
CA ASN A 119 18.61 3.78 -1.31
C ASN A 119 17.73 5.04 -1.20
N PHE A 120 16.42 4.93 -1.48
CA PHE A 120 15.46 6.02 -1.38
C PHE A 120 14.48 5.78 -0.22
N TYR A 121 14.72 6.42 0.92
CA TYR A 121 14.01 6.18 2.19
C TYR A 121 12.65 6.89 2.28
N GLN A 122 11.68 6.46 1.47
CA GLN A 122 10.32 7.02 1.48
C GLN A 122 9.59 6.84 2.82
N ASN A 123 9.99 5.86 3.64
CA ASN A 123 9.40 5.59 4.94
C ASN A 123 9.94 6.50 6.07
N HIS A 124 10.90 7.37 5.79
CA HIS A 124 11.45 8.28 6.79
C HIS A 124 10.35 9.21 7.33
N ARG A 125 10.19 9.28 8.66
CA ARG A 125 9.07 9.99 9.31
C ARG A 125 8.84 11.41 8.76
N ARG A 126 9.91 12.22 8.65
CA ARG A 126 9.80 13.60 8.13
C ARG A 126 9.40 13.65 6.67
N TYR A 127 9.81 12.67 5.87
CA TYR A 127 9.44 12.58 4.46
C TYR A 127 7.95 12.25 4.32
N VAL A 128 7.48 11.22 5.01
CA VAL A 128 6.07 10.79 5.01
C VAL A 128 5.12 11.90 5.47
N THR A 129 5.51 12.67 6.50
CA THR A 129 4.68 13.78 7.02
C THR A 129 4.72 15.03 6.14
N SER A 130 5.71 15.17 5.25
CA SER A 130 5.91 16.39 4.45
C SER A 130 4.97 16.41 3.24
N ARG A 131 3.69 16.65 3.50
CA ARG A 131 2.61 16.85 2.52
C ARG A 131 1.42 17.56 3.16
N SER A 132 0.50 18.04 2.34
CA SER A 132 -0.78 18.62 2.79
C SER A 132 -1.96 17.86 2.18
N ASP A 133 -2.60 16.99 2.96
CA ASP A 133 -3.73 16.20 2.47
C ASP A 133 -4.93 17.08 2.06
N ALA A 134 -5.13 18.22 2.73
CA ALA A 134 -6.18 19.17 2.35
C ALA A 134 -5.90 19.83 0.99
N GLN A 135 -4.64 20.14 0.68
CA GLN A 135 -4.25 20.67 -0.64
C GLN A 135 -4.46 19.62 -1.74
N LEU A 136 -4.08 18.37 -1.47
CA LEU A 136 -4.23 17.23 -2.39
C LEU A 136 -5.71 16.90 -2.67
N LEU A 137 -6.61 17.27 -1.74
CA LEU A 137 -8.06 17.22 -1.91
C LEU A 137 -8.64 18.44 -2.67
N GLY A 138 -7.80 19.37 -3.14
CA GLY A 138 -8.23 20.56 -3.88
C GLY A 138 -8.82 21.67 -3.00
N ARG A 139 -8.60 21.64 -1.68
CA ARG A 139 -9.10 22.68 -0.77
C ARG A 139 -8.09 23.82 -0.64
N ASN A 140 -8.60 25.03 -0.41
CA ASN A 140 -7.76 26.15 -0.01
C ASN A 140 -7.21 25.91 1.39
N VAL A 141 -5.89 25.98 1.54
CA VAL A 141 -5.20 25.74 2.81
C VAL A 141 -4.27 26.91 3.12
N ASN A 142 -4.09 27.22 4.40
CA ASN A 142 -2.98 28.06 4.84
C ASN A 142 -1.72 27.19 4.94
N ILE A 143 -0.83 27.31 3.96
CA ILE A 143 0.39 26.51 3.86
C ILE A 143 1.30 26.67 5.09
N GLN A 144 1.30 27.81 5.77
CA GLN A 144 2.15 28.05 6.96
C GLN A 144 1.82 27.12 8.15
N ARG A 145 0.59 26.58 8.20
CA ARG A 145 0.16 25.62 9.24
C ARG A 145 0.33 24.16 8.83
N SER A 146 0.86 23.90 7.63
CA SER A 146 1.03 22.55 7.12
C SER A 146 2.39 21.95 7.51
N TYR A 147 2.49 20.63 7.48
CA TYR A 147 3.74 19.90 7.72
C TYR A 147 4.68 19.89 6.49
N CYS A 148 4.44 20.74 5.48
CA CYS A 148 5.17 20.76 4.22
C CYS A 148 6.59 21.35 4.29
N ALA A 149 7.03 21.89 5.43
CA ALA A 149 8.38 22.45 5.55
C ALA A 149 9.47 21.40 5.23
N PRO A 150 10.56 21.77 4.51
CA PRO A 150 10.87 23.12 4.01
C PRO A 150 10.19 23.48 2.67
N PHE A 151 9.61 22.50 1.97
CA PHE A 151 9.00 22.65 0.63
C PHE A 151 7.56 23.20 0.70
N SER A 152 7.40 24.31 1.41
CA SER A 152 6.10 24.94 1.62
C SER A 152 5.90 26.14 0.69
N THR A 153 6.94 26.96 0.50
CA THR A 153 6.90 28.16 -0.34
C THR A 153 8.15 28.23 -1.22
N TYR A 154 8.01 28.81 -2.40
CA TYR A 154 9.14 29.24 -3.22
C TYR A 154 9.90 30.40 -2.55
N ARG A 155 11.07 30.76 -3.08
CA ARG A 155 11.91 31.85 -2.54
C ARG A 155 11.23 33.22 -2.59
N ASN A 156 10.28 33.41 -3.50
CA ASN A 156 9.49 34.63 -3.65
C ASN A 156 8.29 34.71 -2.68
N GLY A 157 8.08 33.71 -1.83
CA GLY A 157 6.96 33.64 -0.88
C GLY A 157 5.69 32.99 -1.45
N THR A 158 5.65 32.69 -2.75
CA THR A 158 4.53 31.98 -3.39
C THR A 158 4.42 30.56 -2.81
N PRO A 159 3.23 30.09 -2.40
CA PRO A 159 3.06 28.72 -1.92
C PRO A 159 3.31 27.67 -3.00
N MET A 160 3.97 26.58 -2.66
CA MET A 160 4.17 25.44 -3.56
C MET A 160 2.88 24.62 -3.68
N ALA A 161 2.49 24.26 -4.91
CA ALA A 161 1.33 23.42 -5.17
C ALA A 161 1.65 22.33 -6.20
N PRO A 162 1.72 21.05 -5.77
CA PRO A 162 1.64 20.53 -4.40
C PRO A 162 2.85 20.88 -3.51
N CYS A 163 2.65 21.04 -2.20
CA CYS A 163 3.72 21.25 -1.22
C CYS A 163 4.25 19.94 -0.62
N GLY A 164 5.48 20.00 -0.11
CA GLY A 164 6.10 18.94 0.66
C GLY A 164 7.15 18.11 -0.08
N ALA A 165 7.96 17.39 0.69
CA ALA A 165 9.10 16.63 0.18
C ALA A 165 8.69 15.54 -0.82
N ILE A 166 7.55 14.88 -0.58
CA ILE A 166 7.08 13.76 -1.41
C ILE A 166 6.84 14.22 -2.84
N ALA A 167 6.18 15.36 -3.03
CA ALA A 167 5.91 15.88 -4.36
C ALA A 167 7.14 16.53 -4.99
N ASN A 168 8.01 17.16 -4.18
CA ASN A 168 9.24 17.78 -4.67
C ASN A 168 10.23 16.76 -5.25
N SER A 169 10.30 15.55 -4.69
CA SER A 169 11.13 14.45 -5.21
C SER A 169 10.33 13.43 -6.02
N MET A 170 9.36 13.90 -6.80
CA MET A 170 8.63 13.04 -7.74
C MET A 170 9.57 12.50 -8.81
N PHE A 171 9.43 11.20 -9.10
CA PHE A 171 10.16 10.56 -10.18
C PHE A 171 9.80 11.20 -11.53
N ASN A 172 10.81 11.57 -12.31
CA ASN A 172 10.65 12.37 -13.52
C ASN A 172 11.27 11.76 -14.78
N ASP A 173 11.82 10.54 -14.72
CA ASP A 173 12.29 9.89 -15.94
C ASP A 173 11.08 9.45 -16.80
N THR A 174 11.23 9.62 -18.11
CA THR A 174 10.27 9.11 -19.09
C THR A 174 10.88 7.88 -19.75
N ILE A 175 10.16 6.76 -19.71
CA ILE A 175 10.65 5.49 -20.22
C ILE A 175 9.76 5.05 -21.37
N ASP A 176 10.37 4.88 -22.54
CA ASP A 176 9.74 4.39 -23.76
C ASP A 176 10.30 3.01 -24.11
N LEU A 177 9.41 2.07 -24.46
CA LEU A 177 9.78 0.73 -24.88
C LEU A 177 9.68 0.57 -26.39
N PHE A 178 10.67 -0.08 -26.97
CA PHE A 178 10.73 -0.39 -28.38
C PHE A 178 11.03 -1.88 -28.58
N TYR A 179 10.28 -2.51 -29.48
CA TYR A 179 10.49 -3.88 -29.92
C TYR A 179 11.14 -3.86 -31.31
N SER A 180 12.28 -4.55 -31.44
CA SER A 180 12.99 -4.67 -32.71
C SER A 180 12.74 -6.03 -33.35
N ARG A 181 12.19 -6.06 -34.57
CA ARG A 181 11.97 -7.28 -35.36
C ARG A 181 12.37 -7.04 -36.81
N ASN A 182 13.27 -7.88 -37.33
CA ASN A 182 13.70 -7.85 -38.75
C ASN A 182 14.06 -6.43 -39.24
N SER A 183 14.89 -5.71 -38.47
CA SER A 183 15.34 -4.33 -38.75
C SER A 183 14.26 -3.24 -38.65
N SER A 184 13.03 -3.58 -38.27
CA SER A 184 11.99 -2.60 -37.94
C SER A 184 11.92 -2.38 -36.43
N VAL A 185 11.81 -1.12 -36.02
CA VAL A 185 11.66 -0.71 -34.62
C VAL A 185 10.22 -0.27 -34.42
N ILE A 186 9.50 -0.97 -33.54
CA ILE A 186 8.09 -0.74 -33.24
C ILE A 186 7.98 -0.26 -31.80
N GLN A 187 7.33 0.88 -31.56
CA GLN A 187 7.08 1.36 -30.22
C GLN A 187 6.02 0.51 -29.53
N VAL A 188 6.29 0.06 -28.31
CA VAL A 188 5.34 -0.66 -27.49
C VAL A 188 4.42 0.36 -26.81
N PRO A 189 3.09 0.32 -27.04
CA PRO A 189 2.18 1.28 -26.43
C PRO A 189 2.06 1.03 -24.92
N LEU A 190 2.31 2.07 -24.12
CA LEU A 190 2.16 2.03 -22.66
C LEU A 190 0.88 2.74 -22.22
N LEU A 191 0.08 2.06 -21.41
CA LEU A 191 -1.12 2.65 -20.81
C LEU A 191 -0.75 3.56 -19.64
N LYS A 192 -1.15 4.83 -19.73
CA LYS A 192 -0.97 5.83 -18.66
C LYS A 192 -2.16 5.89 -17.69
N THR A 193 -3.23 5.17 -17.97
CA THR A 193 -4.49 5.17 -17.21
C THR A 193 -4.72 3.80 -16.57
N GLY A 194 -5.39 3.79 -15.41
CA GLY A 194 -5.66 2.54 -14.66
C GLY A 194 -4.53 2.12 -13.70
N ASN A 195 -3.49 2.93 -13.54
CA ASN A 195 -2.30 2.60 -12.76
C ASN A 195 -2.37 3.03 -11.29
N SER A 196 -3.49 3.61 -10.85
CA SER A 196 -3.71 4.06 -9.47
C SER A 196 -4.95 3.42 -8.86
N TRP A 197 -4.95 3.33 -7.54
CA TRP A 197 -6.10 2.82 -6.80
C TRP A 197 -7.35 3.67 -7.07
N TRP A 198 -8.49 3.01 -7.16
CA TRP A 198 -9.77 3.68 -7.42
C TRP A 198 -10.08 4.76 -6.36
N THR A 199 -9.76 4.49 -5.09
CA THR A 199 -9.94 5.44 -3.99
C THR A 199 -9.04 6.66 -4.12
N ASP A 200 -7.80 6.48 -4.55
CA ASP A 200 -6.87 7.58 -4.78
C ASP A 200 -7.39 8.49 -5.90
N LYS A 201 -7.81 7.90 -7.03
CA LYS A 201 -8.29 8.66 -8.19
C LYS A 201 -9.62 9.38 -7.97
N ASN A 202 -10.56 8.80 -7.22
CA ASN A 202 -11.95 9.31 -7.14
C ASN A 202 -12.30 9.99 -5.82
N VAL A 203 -11.56 9.71 -4.74
CA VAL A 203 -11.89 10.17 -3.39
C VAL A 203 -10.79 11.07 -2.84
N LYS A 204 -9.55 10.58 -2.82
CA LYS A 204 -8.45 11.20 -2.06
C LYS A 204 -7.78 12.37 -2.76
N PHE A 205 -7.64 12.32 -4.09
CA PHE A 205 -7.01 13.37 -4.87
C PHE A 205 -8.04 14.05 -5.75
N ARG A 206 -8.12 15.39 -5.66
CA ARG A 206 -9.05 16.19 -6.44
C ARG A 206 -8.41 17.51 -6.84
N ASN A 207 -8.77 17.97 -8.03
CA ASN A 207 -8.45 19.33 -8.45
C ASN A 207 -9.34 20.32 -7.67
N PRO A 208 -8.86 21.55 -7.43
CA PRO A 208 -9.67 22.61 -6.83
C PRO A 208 -10.87 22.95 -7.72
N GLU A 209 -11.95 23.45 -7.11
CA GLU A 209 -13.21 23.79 -7.78
C GLU A 209 -13.12 25.02 -8.70
N SER A 210 -11.96 25.69 -8.76
CA SER A 210 -11.72 26.86 -9.59
C SER A 210 -11.83 26.56 -11.08
N TYR A 211 -12.49 27.43 -11.85
CA TYR A 211 -12.61 27.31 -13.31
C TYR A 211 -11.25 27.40 -14.03
N ASN A 212 -10.28 28.11 -13.46
CA ASN A 212 -8.93 28.25 -14.01
C ASN A 212 -7.89 27.59 -13.10
N LEU A 213 -7.60 26.32 -13.39
CA LEU A 213 -6.62 25.52 -12.65
C LEU A 213 -5.22 26.14 -12.69
N SER A 214 -4.80 26.72 -13.82
CA SER A 214 -3.49 27.37 -13.92
C SER A 214 -3.37 28.52 -12.93
N SER A 215 -4.44 29.30 -12.73
CA SER A 215 -4.45 30.35 -11.69
C SER A 215 -4.47 29.80 -10.27
N ALA A 216 -5.16 28.68 -10.03
CA ALA A 216 -5.23 28.05 -8.71
C ALA A 216 -3.90 27.38 -8.29
N PHE A 217 -3.07 27.00 -9.25
CA PHE A 217 -1.75 26.42 -9.03
C PHE A 217 -0.60 27.44 -9.18
N ALA A 218 -0.88 28.67 -9.61
CA ALA A 218 0.14 29.74 -9.71
C ALA A 218 0.60 30.26 -8.33
N GLY A 219 -0.19 29.97 -7.29
CA GLY A 219 0.06 30.30 -5.89
C GLY A 219 -0.43 31.69 -5.47
#